data_AF-C3W315-F1
#
_entry.id   AF-C3W315-F1
#
_cell.length_a   1.000
_cell.length_b   1.000
_cell.length_c   1.000
_cell.angle_alpha   90.00
_cell.angle_beta   90.00
_cell.angle_gamma   90.00
#
_symmetry.space_group_name_H-M   'P 1'
#
loop_
_entity.id
_entity.type
_entity.pdbx_description
1 polymer ?
#
loop_
_entity_poly.entity_id
_entity_poly.type
_entity_poly.pdbx_seq_one_letter_code
_entity_poly.pdbx_strand_id
1 'polypeptide(L)'
;FFNHTQMLVTDKAQKPILGRFIYFALFLRFNKSEKYLNRPKIVQWSAEFFPVLLLVFALRGFVIEPFRIPSNSMMPTLLTGDFILVSKFDYGVSIPILNKKIIEFSKPERGDVVVFRYPNYEKKSKYQGADFIKRVIGIPGDKIIYRADSLYVNGVKIDNKNIGTYQGVESGSAMTGFKHKRE
;
A
#
# COMPACT_ATOMS: atom_id res chain seq x y z
N PHE A 1 11.09 46.30 33.99
CA PHE A 1 9.94 45.51 34.43
C PHE A 1 9.56 44.54 33.31
N PHE A 2 9.86 43.25 33.53
CA PHE A 2 9.38 42.01 32.87
C PHE A 2 9.37 41.93 31.32
N ASN A 3 10.35 41.24 30.71
CA ASN A 3 10.39 39.79 30.41
C ASN A 3 9.31 39.30 29.42
N HIS A 4 9.66 39.22 28.14
CA HIS A 4 9.02 38.29 27.20
C HIS A 4 9.94 37.08 26.99
N THR A 5 9.72 36.07 27.83
CA THR A 5 10.30 34.74 27.69
C THR A 5 9.64 34.05 26.50
N GLN A 6 10.38 33.90 25.41
CA GLN A 6 10.17 32.75 24.54
C GLN A 6 10.64 31.50 25.29
N MET A 7 9.79 30.48 25.36
CA MET A 7 10.14 29.08 25.08
C MET A 7 9.10 28.11 25.68
N LEU A 8 8.84 27.06 24.91
CA LEU A 8 8.19 25.78 25.26
C LEU A 8 6.66 25.75 25.18
N VAL A 9 6.18 25.91 23.94
CA VAL A 9 5.00 25.16 23.46
C VAL A 9 5.28 23.67 23.64
N THR A 10 4.46 23.05 24.48
CA THR A 10 4.21 21.63 24.68
C THR A 10 4.84 20.68 23.65
N ASP A 11 5.94 20.01 24.02
CA ASP A 11 6.31 18.75 23.39
C ASP A 11 5.36 17.68 23.92
N LYS A 12 4.26 17.48 23.19
CA LYS A 12 3.30 16.41 23.44
C LYS A 12 4.02 15.12 23.08
N ALA A 13 4.80 14.59 24.01
CA ALA A 13 5.55 13.35 23.90
C ALA A 13 4.70 12.30 23.17
N GLN A 14 5.02 12.11 21.89
CA GLN A 14 4.37 11.15 21.03
C GLN A 14 4.80 9.78 21.54
N LYS A 15 4.05 9.25 22.51
CA LYS A 15 4.33 7.98 23.19
C LYS A 15 4.64 6.94 22.11
N PRO A 16 5.84 6.35 22.09
CA PRO A 16 6.26 5.55 20.95
C PRO A 16 5.37 4.33 20.86
N ILE A 17 4.64 4.22 19.75
CA ILE A 17 3.88 3.02 19.35
C ILE A 17 4.78 1.78 19.47
N LEU A 18 6.08 1.98 19.22
CA LEU A 18 7.15 1.00 19.38
C LEU A 18 7.26 0.44 20.81
N GLY A 19 7.10 1.25 21.85
CA GLY A 19 7.18 0.79 23.25
C GLY A 19 6.00 -0.10 23.65
N ARG A 20 4.80 0.18 23.11
CA ARG A 20 3.64 -0.70 23.27
C ARG A 20 3.80 -2.00 22.47
N PHE A 21 4.41 -1.93 21.30
CA PHE A 21 4.76 -3.11 20.51
C PHE A 21 5.79 -3.99 21.21
N ILE A 22 6.83 -3.40 21.80
CA ILE A 22 7.85 -4.12 22.58
C ILE A 22 7.23 -4.72 23.83
N TYR A 23 6.40 -3.96 24.56
CA TYR A 23 5.68 -4.49 25.73
C TYR A 23 4.70 -5.60 25.33
N PHE A 24 4.02 -5.48 24.20
CA PHE A 24 3.13 -6.51 23.67
C PHE A 24 3.91 -7.77 23.24
N ALA A 25 5.06 -7.61 22.59
CA ALA A 25 5.96 -8.71 22.24
C ALA A 25 6.57 -9.37 23.50
N LEU A 26 6.92 -8.58 24.51
CA LEU A 26 7.39 -9.05 25.80
C LEU A 26 6.26 -9.76 26.56
N PHE A 27 5.04 -9.24 26.51
CA PHE A 27 3.84 -9.83 27.10
C PHE A 27 3.47 -11.17 26.44
N LEU A 28 3.59 -11.27 25.12
CA LEU A 28 3.51 -12.53 24.38
C LEU A 28 4.54 -13.56 24.87
N ARG A 29 5.73 -13.10 25.26
CA ARG A 29 6.81 -13.96 25.78
C ARG A 29 6.63 -14.34 27.26
N PHE A 30 5.95 -13.52 28.08
CA PHE A 30 6.07 -13.62 29.54
C PHE A 30 4.85 -14.11 30.33
N ASN A 31 3.69 -14.37 29.72
CA ASN A 31 2.56 -14.91 30.49
C ASN A 31 2.51 -16.46 30.50
N LYS A 32 3.64 -17.11 30.83
CA LYS A 32 3.66 -18.55 31.14
C LYS A 32 3.20 -18.75 32.58
N SER A 33 1.88 -18.90 32.77
CA SER A 33 1.33 -19.44 34.03
C SER A 33 1.86 -20.87 34.26
N GLU A 34 2.29 -21.22 35.47
CA GLU A 34 2.82 -22.56 35.80
C GLU A 34 1.88 -23.72 35.39
N LYS A 35 0.58 -23.44 35.24
CA LYS A 35 -0.44 -24.37 34.72
C LYS A 35 -0.22 -24.81 33.26
N TYR A 36 0.63 -24.14 32.48
CA TYR A 36 0.92 -24.51 31.08
C TYR A 36 1.91 -25.67 30.95
N LEU A 37 2.73 -25.97 31.97
CA LEU A 37 3.75 -27.05 31.94
C LEU A 37 3.14 -28.45 31.95
N ASN A 38 1.96 -28.63 32.56
CA ASN A 38 1.32 -29.94 32.75
C ASN A 38 0.27 -30.30 31.68
N ARG A 39 0.18 -29.53 30.58
CA ARG A 39 -0.75 -29.80 29.47
C ARG A 39 -0.14 -30.78 28.45
N PRO A 40 -0.94 -31.54 27.69
CA PRO A 40 -0.43 -32.37 26.61
C PRO A 40 0.38 -31.53 25.61
N LYS A 41 1.49 -32.08 25.11
CA LYS A 41 2.48 -31.37 24.28
C LYS A 41 1.85 -30.61 23.09
N ILE A 42 0.80 -31.16 22.50
CA ILE A 42 0.06 -30.54 21.38
C ILE A 42 -0.57 -29.18 21.75
N VAL A 43 -1.09 -29.05 22.98
CA VAL A 43 -1.71 -27.81 23.48
C VAL A 43 -0.62 -26.77 23.78
N GLN A 44 0.52 -27.21 24.30
CA GLN A 44 1.66 -26.33 24.55
C GLN A 44 2.20 -25.74 23.24
N TRP A 45 2.45 -26.57 22.23
CA TRP A 45 2.88 -26.10 20.92
C TRP A 45 1.87 -25.14 20.30
N SER A 46 0.58 -25.46 20.34
CA SER A 46 -0.46 -24.59 19.80
C SER A 46 -0.48 -23.22 20.48
N ALA A 47 -0.34 -23.16 21.81
CA ALA A 47 -0.31 -21.91 22.56
C ALA A 47 0.93 -21.06 22.27
N GLU A 48 2.08 -21.69 22.01
CA GLU A 48 3.33 -20.98 21.66
C GLU A 48 3.33 -20.45 20.22
N PHE A 49 2.79 -21.23 19.27
CA PHE A 49 2.74 -20.84 17.86
C PHE A 49 1.61 -19.87 17.53
N PHE A 50 0.48 -19.94 18.25
CA PHE A 50 -0.70 -19.11 18.01
C PHE A 50 -0.40 -17.60 17.93
N PRO A 51 0.31 -16.98 18.89
CA PRO A 51 0.57 -15.54 18.83
C PRO A 51 1.48 -15.12 17.66
N VAL A 52 2.46 -15.95 17.30
CA VAL A 52 3.32 -15.71 16.14
C VAL A 52 2.51 -15.79 14.85
N LEU A 53 1.68 -16.82 14.72
CA LEU A 53 0.82 -17.02 13.57
C LEU A 53 -0.22 -15.90 13.45
N LEU A 54 -0.82 -15.49 14.56
CA LEU A 54 -1.76 -14.38 14.63
C LEU A 54 -1.10 -13.06 14.21
N LEU A 55 0.13 -12.80 14.67
CA LEU A 55 0.88 -11.61 14.26
C LEU A 55 1.18 -11.62 12.76
N VAL A 56 1.69 -12.73 12.22
CA VAL A 56 1.98 -12.86 10.77
C VAL A 56 0.71 -12.70 9.94
N PHE A 57 -0.39 -13.32 10.38
CA PHE A 57 -1.69 -13.22 9.72
C PHE A 57 -2.25 -11.80 9.77
N ALA A 58 -2.12 -11.10 10.90
CA ALA A 58 -2.54 -9.71 11.04
C ALA A 58 -1.70 -8.77 10.16
N LEU A 59 -0.38 -8.94 10.15
CA LEU A 59 0.52 -8.15 9.32
C LEU A 59 0.25 -8.38 7.82
N ARG A 60 0.15 -9.64 7.39
CA ARG A 60 -0.15 -10.03 6.01
C ARG A 60 -1.55 -9.63 5.55
N GLY A 61 -2.52 -9.71 6.47
CA GLY A 61 -3.93 -9.41 6.18
C GLY A 61 -4.22 -7.91 6.07
N PHE A 62 -3.61 -7.09 6.93
CA PHE A 62 -4.08 -5.72 7.13
C PHE A 62 -3.01 -4.64 6.95
N VAL A 63 -1.72 -4.96 7.03
CA VAL A 63 -0.66 -3.94 7.09
C VAL A 63 0.07 -3.81 5.76
N ILE A 64 0.77 -4.85 5.31
CA ILE A 64 1.61 -4.80 4.11
C ILE A 64 1.42 -6.08 3.29
N GLU A 65 1.16 -5.92 2.00
CA GLU A 65 1.25 -7.02 1.04
C GLU A 65 2.38 -6.76 0.04
N PRO A 66 3.33 -7.70 -0.11
CA PRO A 66 4.33 -7.64 -1.16
C PRO A 66 3.70 -7.99 -2.51
N PHE A 67 3.79 -7.08 -3.46
CA PHE A 67 3.38 -7.32 -4.85
C PHE A 67 4.60 -7.32 -5.76
N ARG A 68 4.58 -8.22 -6.75
CA ARG A 68 5.55 -8.20 -7.86
C ARG A 68 4.89 -7.54 -9.07
N ILE A 69 5.56 -6.57 -9.68
CA ILE A 69 5.05 -5.87 -10.86
C ILE A 69 5.08 -6.83 -12.07
N PRO A 70 3.91 -7.21 -12.64
CA PRO A 70 3.87 -8.15 -13.74
C PRO A 70 3.95 -7.48 -15.12
N SER A 71 3.94 -6.14 -15.20
CA SER A 71 3.81 -5.43 -16.47
C SER A 71 4.54 -4.09 -16.55
N ASN A 72 5.00 -3.77 -17.75
CA ASN A 72 5.68 -2.52 -18.11
C ASN A 72 4.76 -1.28 -18.17
N SER A 73 3.47 -1.39 -17.83
CA SER A 73 2.51 -0.30 -18.04
C SER A 73 2.73 0.91 -17.12
N MET A 74 3.46 0.76 -16.03
CA MET A 74 3.78 1.83 -15.08
C MET A 74 5.18 2.41 -15.30
N MET A 75 5.85 2.03 -16.39
CA MET A 75 7.12 2.64 -16.75
C MET A 75 6.94 4.13 -17.05
N PRO A 76 7.88 4.99 -16.63
CA PRO A 76 9.17 4.66 -16.02
C PRO A 76 9.16 4.64 -14.49
N THR A 77 7.99 4.81 -13.86
CA THR A 77 7.86 4.88 -12.40
C THR A 77 8.13 3.53 -11.74
N LEU A 78 7.72 2.42 -12.37
CA LEU A 78 7.91 1.05 -11.88
C LEU A 78 8.36 0.15 -13.03
N LEU A 79 9.42 -0.64 -12.80
CA LEU A 79 9.95 -1.59 -13.78
C LEU A 79 9.30 -2.98 -13.60
N THR A 80 9.31 -3.79 -14.66
CA THR A 80 8.79 -5.15 -14.56
C THR A 80 9.73 -6.00 -13.72
N GLY A 81 9.18 -6.70 -12.73
CA GLY A 81 9.96 -7.54 -11.81
C GLY A 81 10.27 -6.89 -10.47
N ASP A 82 10.04 -5.58 -10.31
CA ASP A 82 10.19 -4.88 -9.04
C ASP A 82 9.23 -5.43 -7.98
N PHE A 83 9.67 -5.40 -6.72
CA PHE A 83 8.86 -5.68 -5.55
C PHE A 83 8.40 -4.36 -4.93
N ILE A 84 7.09 -4.16 -4.83
CA ILE A 84 6.51 -3.03 -4.11
C ILE A 84 5.80 -3.51 -2.85
N LEU A 85 5.89 -2.71 -1.79
CA LEU A 85 5.13 -2.90 -0.57
C LEU A 85 3.92 -1.97 -0.63
N VAL A 86 2.72 -2.56 -0.70
CA VAL A 86 1.48 -1.79 -0.74
C VAL A 86 0.90 -1.73 0.68
N SER A 87 0.70 -0.51 1.17
CA SER A 87 -0.09 -0.26 2.38
C SER A 87 -1.56 -0.51 2.06
N LYS A 88 -2.11 -1.60 2.59
CA LYS A 88 -3.55 -1.88 2.48
C LYS A 88 -4.38 -1.09 3.49
N PHE A 89 -3.71 -0.49 4.47
CA PHE A 89 -4.37 0.22 5.56
C PHE A 89 -5.14 1.44 5.07
N ASP A 90 -4.64 2.11 4.03
CA ASP A 90 -5.17 3.39 3.56
C ASP A 90 -6.48 3.24 2.76
N TYR A 91 -6.69 2.13 2.03
CA TYR A 91 -7.83 1.95 1.12
C TYR A 91 -8.89 0.96 1.59
N GLY A 92 -8.75 0.42 2.80
CA GLY A 92 -9.77 -0.40 3.43
C GLY A 92 -9.33 -1.81 3.81
N VAL A 93 -9.99 -2.32 4.84
CA VAL A 93 -9.74 -3.68 5.35
C VAL A 93 -10.53 -4.69 4.50
N SER A 94 -9.80 -5.57 3.80
CA SER A 94 -10.37 -6.71 3.09
C SER A 94 -10.12 -7.99 3.88
N ILE A 95 -11.17 -8.78 4.14
CA ILE A 95 -10.97 -10.10 4.77
C ILE A 95 -10.27 -11.01 3.75
N PRO A 96 -9.07 -11.55 4.04
CA PRO A 96 -8.35 -12.40 3.10
C PRO A 96 -9.12 -13.69 2.74
N ILE A 97 -10.03 -14.16 3.61
CA ILE A 97 -10.87 -15.34 3.35
C ILE A 97 -12.10 -15.00 2.47
N LEU A 98 -12.72 -13.82 2.66
CA LEU A 98 -14.01 -13.50 2.02
C LEU A 98 -13.90 -12.60 0.78
N ASN A 99 -12.70 -12.10 0.42
CA ASN A 99 -12.51 -11.14 -0.68
C ASN A 99 -13.47 -9.93 -0.64
N LYS A 100 -14.04 -9.63 0.53
CA LYS A 100 -14.98 -8.53 0.74
C LYS A 100 -14.27 -7.40 1.46
N LYS A 101 -14.35 -6.20 0.88
CA LYS A 101 -13.99 -4.93 1.54
C LYS A 101 -15.06 -4.63 2.58
N ILE A 102 -14.66 -4.51 3.85
CA ILE A 102 -15.61 -4.27 4.96
C ILE A 102 -15.71 -2.78 5.27
N ILE A 103 -14.58 -2.06 5.22
CA ILE A 103 -14.47 -0.68 5.68
C ILE A 103 -13.60 0.07 4.68
N GLU A 104 -14.12 1.18 4.15
CA GLU A 104 -13.41 2.08 3.23
C GLU A 104 -12.88 3.26 4.06
N PHE A 105 -11.56 3.28 4.35
CA PHE A 105 -10.96 4.25 5.27
C PHE A 105 -10.58 5.57 4.59
N SER A 106 -10.05 5.52 3.37
CA SER A 106 -9.73 6.70 2.56
C SER A 106 -10.19 6.53 1.11
N LYS A 107 -10.66 7.64 0.51
CA LYS A 107 -11.00 7.68 -0.91
C LYS A 107 -9.74 7.98 -1.71
N PRO A 108 -9.53 7.35 -2.88
CA PRO A 108 -8.40 7.67 -3.74
C PRO A 108 -8.42 9.13 -4.14
N GLU A 109 -7.27 9.78 -3.99
CA GLU A 109 -7.05 11.15 -4.46
C GLU A 109 -6.42 11.14 -5.85
N ARG A 110 -6.49 12.27 -6.56
CA ARG A 110 -5.84 12.39 -7.86
C ARG A 110 -4.33 12.31 -7.68
N GLY A 111 -3.68 11.54 -8.55
CA GLY A 111 -2.24 11.32 -8.52
C GLY A 111 -1.84 10.06 -7.73
N ASP A 112 -2.73 9.47 -6.94
CA ASP A 112 -2.45 8.23 -6.20
C ASP A 112 -2.14 7.07 -7.14
N VAL A 113 -1.19 6.22 -6.76
CA VAL A 113 -0.95 4.94 -7.43
C VAL A 113 -1.67 3.84 -6.65
N VAL A 114 -2.72 3.30 -7.23
CA VAL A 114 -3.60 2.33 -6.58
C VAL A 114 -3.48 0.95 -7.21
N VAL A 115 -3.64 -0.07 -6.36
CA VAL A 115 -3.72 -1.47 -6.77
C VAL A 115 -5.17 -1.93 -6.66
N PHE A 116 -5.72 -2.47 -7.74
CA PHE A 116 -7.10 -2.96 -7.77
C PHE A 116 -7.23 -4.22 -8.62
N ARG A 117 -8.18 -5.08 -8.26
CA ARG A 117 -8.54 -6.25 -9.05
C ARG A 117 -9.20 -5.81 -10.36
N TYR A 118 -8.81 -6.40 -11.49
CA TYR A 118 -9.43 -6.07 -12.78
C TYR A 118 -10.96 -6.21 -12.74
N PRO A 119 -11.72 -5.15 -13.09
CA PRO A 119 -13.17 -5.24 -13.17
C PRO A 119 -13.56 -6.17 -14.32
N ASN A 120 -14.54 -7.07 -14.09
CA ASN A 120 -14.97 -8.12 -15.03
C ASN A 120 -13.98 -9.30 -15.22
N TYR A 121 -13.19 -9.62 -14.20
CA TYR A 121 -12.34 -10.83 -14.18
C TYR A 121 -13.10 -12.13 -14.47
N GLU A 122 -14.43 -12.15 -14.22
CA GLU A 122 -15.31 -13.30 -14.47
C GLU A 122 -15.56 -13.53 -15.97
N LYS A 123 -15.53 -12.47 -16.78
CA LYS A 123 -15.86 -12.54 -18.22
C LYS A 123 -14.64 -12.76 -19.11
N LYS A 124 -13.43 -12.58 -18.59
CA LYS A 124 -12.17 -12.72 -19.33
C LYS A 124 -11.21 -13.63 -18.58
N SER A 125 -11.15 -14.90 -18.98
CA SER A 125 -10.24 -15.92 -18.40
C SER A 125 -8.79 -15.44 -18.28
N LYS A 126 -8.30 -14.66 -19.27
CA LYS A 126 -6.93 -14.10 -19.27
C LYS A 126 -6.60 -13.21 -18.06
N TYR A 127 -7.61 -12.56 -17.44
CA TYR A 127 -7.40 -11.62 -16.33
C TYR A 127 -8.07 -12.09 -15.04
N GLN A 128 -8.40 -13.38 -14.95
CA GLN A 128 -9.04 -13.96 -13.77
C GLN A 128 -8.09 -13.88 -12.57
N GLY A 129 -8.49 -13.12 -11.53
CA GLY A 129 -7.68 -12.94 -10.32
C GLY A 129 -6.48 -12.00 -10.47
N ALA A 130 -6.33 -11.28 -11.59
CA ALA A 130 -5.20 -10.38 -11.79
C ALA A 130 -5.38 -9.03 -11.09
N ASP A 131 -4.34 -8.59 -10.39
CA ASP A 131 -4.23 -7.26 -9.79
C ASP A 131 -3.52 -6.30 -10.74
N PHE A 132 -4.05 -5.07 -10.82
CA PHE A 132 -3.57 -4.01 -11.70
C PHE A 132 -3.11 -2.83 -10.86
N ILE A 133 -2.01 -2.21 -11.29
CA ILE A 133 -1.44 -1.03 -10.65
C ILE A 133 -1.56 0.11 -11.64
N LYS A 134 -2.28 1.17 -11.27
CA LYS A 134 -2.50 2.35 -12.12
C LYS A 134 -2.51 3.62 -11.28
N ARG A 135 -2.25 4.76 -11.93
CA ARG A 135 -2.43 6.08 -11.34
C ARG A 135 -3.87 6.57 -11.47
N VAL A 136 -4.40 7.16 -10.41
CA VAL A 136 -5.72 7.79 -10.37
C VAL A 136 -5.63 9.15 -11.06
N ILE A 137 -6.30 9.27 -12.21
CA ILE A 137 -6.35 10.53 -12.98
C ILE A 137 -7.60 11.35 -12.66
N GLY A 138 -8.71 10.69 -12.37
CA GLY A 138 -9.99 11.34 -12.06
C GLY A 138 -10.69 10.64 -10.92
N ILE A 139 -11.40 11.41 -10.11
CA ILE A 139 -12.25 10.95 -9.01
C ILE A 139 -13.73 11.17 -9.35
N PRO A 140 -14.68 10.59 -8.61
CA PRO A 140 -16.10 10.79 -8.86
C PRO A 140 -16.47 12.29 -8.95
N GLY A 141 -17.13 12.68 -10.04
CA GLY A 141 -17.47 14.08 -10.34
C GLY A 141 -16.57 14.71 -11.41
N ASP A 142 -15.45 14.08 -11.76
CA ASP A 142 -14.53 14.63 -12.75
C ASP A 142 -14.92 14.35 -14.20
N LYS A 143 -14.73 15.36 -15.05
CA LYS A 143 -14.83 15.25 -16.50
C LYS A 143 -13.43 15.12 -17.10
N ILE A 144 -13.12 13.92 -17.59
CA ILE A 144 -11.84 13.60 -18.22
C ILE A 144 -11.97 13.64 -19.74
N ILE A 145 -11.10 14.40 -20.41
CA ILE A 145 -11.02 14.45 -21.87
C ILE A 145 -9.57 14.20 -22.27
N TYR A 146 -9.34 13.22 -23.14
CA TYR A 146 -8.05 12.98 -23.77
C TYR A 146 -8.15 13.29 -25.26
N ARG A 147 -7.37 14.27 -25.75
CA ARG A 147 -7.35 14.68 -27.16
C ARG A 147 -5.94 15.08 -27.57
N ALA A 148 -5.45 14.54 -28.70
CA ALA A 148 -4.16 14.88 -29.29
C ALA A 148 -3.00 14.90 -28.25
N ASP A 149 -2.84 13.81 -27.50
CA ASP A 149 -1.83 13.68 -26.43
C ASP A 149 -1.89 14.73 -25.31
N SER A 150 -3.05 15.37 -25.14
CA SER A 150 -3.33 16.29 -24.05
C SER A 150 -4.48 15.76 -23.19
N LEU A 151 -4.22 15.66 -21.90
CA LEU A 151 -5.20 15.30 -20.88
C LEU A 151 -5.81 16.57 -20.30
N TYR A 152 -7.14 16.60 -20.22
CA TYR A 152 -7.90 17.66 -19.59
C TYR A 152 -8.75 17.07 -18.47
N VAL A 153 -8.70 17.71 -17.31
CA VAL A 153 -9.49 17.34 -16.13
C VAL A 153 -10.33 18.56 -15.75
N ASN A 154 -11.65 18.43 -15.79
CA ASN A 154 -12.60 19.52 -15.55
C ASN A 154 -12.36 20.75 -16.45
N GLY A 155 -11.96 20.51 -17.70
CA GLY A 155 -11.66 21.55 -18.69
C GLY A 155 -10.27 22.17 -18.56
N VAL A 156 -9.53 21.91 -17.47
CA VAL A 156 -8.15 22.36 -17.28
C VAL A 156 -7.19 21.36 -17.89
N LYS A 157 -6.31 21.82 -18.78
CA LYS A 157 -5.24 20.98 -19.33
C LYS A 157 -4.24 20.65 -18.23
N ILE A 158 -3.97 19.35 -18.03
CA ILE A 158 -2.86 18.91 -17.19
C ILE A 158 -1.57 19.14 -17.96
N ASP A 159 -0.71 19.99 -17.39
CA ASP A 159 0.58 20.28 -17.99
C ASP A 159 1.52 19.08 -17.82
N ASN A 160 2.36 18.84 -18.81
CA ASN A 160 3.31 17.74 -18.82
C ASN A 160 4.68 18.32 -19.11
N LYS A 161 5.55 18.36 -18.09
CA LYS A 161 6.93 18.78 -18.24
C LYS A 161 7.69 17.75 -19.05
N ASN A 162 8.28 18.19 -20.16
CA ASN A 162 9.20 17.36 -20.93
C ASN A 162 10.53 17.29 -20.17
N ILE A 163 10.86 16.11 -19.67
CA ILE A 163 12.07 15.86 -18.88
C ILE A 163 13.19 15.24 -19.73
N GLY A 164 13.03 15.25 -21.06
CA GLY A 164 14.04 14.85 -22.02
C GLY A 164 13.70 13.53 -22.72
N THR A 165 14.74 12.86 -23.21
CA THR A 165 14.61 11.57 -23.88
C THR A 165 14.59 10.46 -22.83
N TYR A 166 13.63 9.54 -22.94
CA TYR A 166 13.60 8.36 -22.09
C TYR A 166 14.77 7.44 -22.42
N GLN A 167 15.56 7.11 -21.40
CA GLN A 167 16.60 6.09 -21.49
C GLN A 167 16.08 4.82 -20.81
N GLY A 168 15.76 3.83 -21.62
CA GLY A 168 15.20 2.57 -21.13
C GLY A 168 16.26 1.70 -20.49
N VAL A 169 15.88 1.03 -19.40
CA VAL A 169 16.68 0.00 -18.74
C VAL A 169 15.90 -1.32 -18.76
N GLU A 170 16.60 -2.44 -18.92
CA GLU A 170 16.04 -3.80 -18.92
C GLU A 170 14.78 -3.95 -19.79
N SER A 171 13.62 -4.25 -19.18
CA SER A 171 12.32 -4.41 -19.84
C SER A 171 11.84 -3.14 -20.54
N GLY A 172 12.45 -1.99 -20.24
CA GLY A 172 12.20 -0.73 -20.89
C GLY A 172 13.17 -0.33 -22.00
N SER A 173 14.19 -1.13 -22.28
CA SER A 173 15.23 -0.82 -23.29
C SER A 173 14.63 -0.52 -24.67
N ALA A 174 13.58 -1.25 -25.06
CA ALA A 174 12.88 -1.06 -26.34
C ALA A 174 12.15 0.30 -26.47
N MET A 175 11.93 1.01 -25.36
CA MET A 175 11.28 2.32 -25.33
C MET A 175 12.30 3.48 -25.29
N THR A 176 13.59 3.19 -25.41
CA THR A 176 14.64 4.22 -25.45
C THR A 176 14.44 5.15 -26.65
N GLY A 177 14.61 6.45 -26.45
CA GLY A 177 14.46 7.45 -27.52
C GLY A 177 13.10 8.16 -27.57
N PHE A 178 12.11 7.68 -26.81
CA PHE A 178 10.81 8.33 -26.72
C PHE A 178 10.85 9.57 -25.82
N LYS A 179 9.91 10.50 -26.02
CA LYS A 179 9.79 11.71 -25.18
C LYS A 179 9.33 11.33 -23.78
N HIS A 180 10.13 11.65 -22.78
CA HIS A 180 9.82 11.45 -21.38
C HIS A 180 9.05 12.68 -20.87
N LYS A 181 7.77 12.48 -20.55
CA LYS A 181 6.89 13.52 -20.01
C LYS A 181 6.50 13.18 -18.58
N ARG A 182 6.50 14.18 -17.70
CA ARG A 182 6.05 14.07 -16.31
C ARG A 182 4.99 15.13 -16.02
N GLU A 183 3.85 14.69 -15.51
CA GLU A 183 2.78 15.56 -14.98
C GLU A 183 3.22 16.31 -13.72
#